data_AF-A0A522K1J4-F1
#
_entry.id   AF-A0A522K1J4-F1
#
_cell.length_a   1.000
_cell.length_b   1.000
_cell.length_c   1.000
_cell.angle_alpha   90.00
_cell.angle_beta   90.00
_cell.angle_gamma   90.00
#
_symmetry.space_group_name_H-M   'P 1'
#
loop_
_entity.id
_entity.type
_entity.pdbx_description
1 polymer ?
#
loop_
_entity_poly.entity_id
_entity_poly.type
_entity_poly.pdbx_seq_one_letter_code
_entity_poly.pdbx_strand_id
1 'polypeptide(L)'
;MSTMAAKLPIRHPAHHPETGVLARVPSGNPLQRRVNGSPRQQQQHLQMLRLRSDDPIGPVPAQRKKDEEQRGEKHSRVQHAKATIAKLGGSLKPGLYGHIFDARPVGGGDLDPAAPSGLHAYTHGALPGTVVAVGRQGSAGGIHSLRWRAAGGGATKDSTMFPTWMPAVHVCTLIALKYPAARGSDVEGPLYAEDTKTYIQHGQDIYSRITKSGDTVYPQ
;
A
#
# COMPACT_ATOMS: atom_id res chain seq x y z
N MET A 1 -7.80 -11.66 65.27
CA MET A 1 -6.37 -11.63 64.85
C MET A 1 -6.19 -10.38 64.02
N SER A 2 -5.56 -9.36 64.62
CA SER A 2 -5.42 -8.00 64.08
C SER A 2 -4.18 -7.85 63.21
N THR A 3 -4.39 -7.16 62.08
CA THR A 3 -3.50 -6.24 61.35
C THR A 3 -2.08 -6.67 61.02
N MET A 4 -1.69 -6.49 59.74
CA MET A 4 -0.73 -5.45 59.32
C MET A 4 -0.70 -5.39 57.79
N ALA A 5 -1.20 -4.29 57.22
CA ALA A 5 -1.09 -3.98 55.80
C ALA A 5 0.21 -3.20 55.55
N ALA A 6 1.10 -3.75 54.72
CA ALA A 6 2.36 -3.12 54.36
C ALA A 6 2.13 -2.05 53.28
N LYS A 7 2.48 -0.81 53.62
CA LYS A 7 2.41 0.40 52.81
C LYS A 7 3.70 0.51 51.99
N LEU A 8 3.64 0.33 50.67
CA LEU A 8 4.79 0.52 49.78
C LEU A 8 4.95 1.99 49.37
N PRO A 9 6.19 2.51 49.28
CA PRO A 9 6.46 3.93 49.02
C PRO A 9 6.31 4.31 47.54
N ILE A 10 5.68 5.48 47.34
CA ILE A 10 5.53 6.22 46.09
C ILE A 10 6.92 6.72 45.65
N ARG A 11 7.35 6.36 44.43
CA ARG A 11 8.55 6.94 43.79
C ARG A 11 8.13 8.11 42.90
N HIS A 12 8.64 9.30 43.23
CA HIS A 12 8.56 10.47 42.36
C HIS A 12 9.51 10.36 41.15
N PRO A 13 9.14 10.91 39.98
CA PRO A 13 9.97 10.92 38.79
C PRO A 13 11.11 11.95 38.90
N ALA A 14 12.30 11.54 38.47
CA ALA A 14 13.46 12.41 38.34
C ALA A 14 13.29 13.36 37.13
N HIS A 15 13.32 14.66 37.42
CA HIS A 15 13.59 15.71 36.44
C HIS A 15 15.03 15.59 35.95
N HIS A 16 15.23 15.56 34.63
CA HIS A 16 16.51 15.91 34.01
C HIS A 16 16.31 17.06 33.01
N PRO A 17 17.25 18.03 32.97
CA PRO A 17 17.11 19.29 32.25
C PRO A 17 17.48 19.19 30.76
N GLU A 18 16.97 20.20 30.06
CA GLU A 18 17.20 20.56 28.67
C GLU A 18 18.68 20.58 28.26
N THR A 19 18.98 20.02 27.09
CA THR A 19 20.15 20.42 26.29
C THR A 19 19.70 20.72 24.87
N GLY A 20 19.62 22.01 24.56
CA GLY A 20 19.48 22.52 23.22
C GLY A 20 20.73 22.22 22.39
N VAL A 21 20.51 21.67 21.19
CA VAL A 21 21.52 21.64 20.13
C VAL A 21 20.89 22.29 18.91
N LEU A 22 21.23 23.56 18.71
CA LEU A 22 21.01 24.30 17.47
C LEU A 22 21.89 23.68 16.38
N ALA A 23 21.32 22.75 15.59
CA ALA A 23 21.95 22.28 14.37
C ALA A 23 21.75 23.33 13.26
N ARG A 24 22.85 24.04 12.95
CA ARG A 24 22.99 24.90 11.78
C ARG A 24 22.66 24.13 10.50
N VAL A 25 21.76 24.69 9.70
CA VAL A 25 21.45 24.29 8.32
C VAL A 25 22.58 24.77 7.40
N PRO A 26 23.31 23.89 6.69
CA PRO A 26 24.11 24.33 5.56
C PRO A 26 23.23 24.41 4.31
N SER A 27 22.90 25.64 3.92
CA SER A 27 22.37 26.00 2.60
C SER A 27 23.44 25.72 1.54
N GLY A 28 23.48 24.49 1.03
CA GLY A 28 24.27 24.11 -0.14
C GLY A 28 23.37 23.99 -1.37
N ASN A 29 23.46 24.95 -2.28
CA ASN A 29 22.77 24.98 -3.56
C ASN A 29 23.69 24.38 -4.64
N PRO A 30 23.44 23.19 -5.21
CA PRO A 30 24.29 22.61 -6.26
C PRO A 30 23.60 22.73 -7.63
N LEU A 31 23.26 23.95 -8.05
CA LEU A 31 22.97 24.25 -9.45
C LEU A 31 23.98 25.27 -9.95
N GLN A 32 25.21 24.81 -10.19
CA GLN A 32 26.15 25.49 -11.07
C GLN A 32 27.18 24.48 -11.59
N ARG A 33 26.71 23.60 -12.47
CA ARG A 33 27.60 22.82 -13.34
C ARG A 33 28.16 23.81 -14.38
N ARG A 34 29.32 24.40 -14.09
CA ARG A 34 30.10 25.20 -15.06
C ARG A 34 30.48 24.29 -16.22
N VAL A 35 29.86 24.51 -17.38
CA VAL A 35 30.26 23.92 -18.65
C VAL A 35 31.41 24.77 -19.17
N ASN A 36 32.65 24.40 -18.84
CA ASN A 36 33.85 24.96 -19.48
C ASN A 36 33.97 24.34 -20.88
N GLY A 37 33.24 24.90 -21.85
CA GLY A 37 33.41 24.62 -23.28
C GLY A 37 33.78 25.91 -24.00
N SER A 38 34.83 25.87 -24.82
CA SER A 38 35.24 27.00 -25.66
C SER A 38 34.11 27.41 -26.63
N PRO A 39 33.90 28.71 -26.92
CA PRO A 39 32.87 29.18 -27.87
C PRO A 39 32.90 28.49 -29.24
N ARG A 40 34.08 28.02 -29.68
CA ARG A 40 34.23 27.26 -30.94
C ARG A 40 33.65 25.84 -30.89
N GLN A 41 33.65 25.19 -29.73
CA GLN A 41 33.04 23.85 -29.57
C GLN A 41 31.50 23.92 -29.50
N GLN A 42 30.94 25.02 -28.98
CA GLN A 42 29.48 25.21 -28.98
C GLN A 42 28.90 25.42 -30.39
N GLN A 43 29.62 26.10 -31.30
CA GLN A 43 29.16 26.27 -32.67
C GLN A 43 29.18 24.97 -33.48
N GLN A 44 30.15 24.07 -33.27
CA GLN A 44 30.17 22.77 -33.93
C GLN A 44 29.08 21.83 -33.40
N HIS A 45 28.74 21.90 -32.11
CA HIS A 45 27.62 21.13 -31.56
C HIS A 45 26.26 21.62 -32.08
N LEU A 46 26.08 22.93 -32.25
CA LEU A 46 24.86 23.51 -32.84
C LEU A 46 24.72 23.20 -34.34
N GLN A 47 25.82 23.05 -35.08
CA GLN A 47 25.75 22.62 -36.49
C GLN A 47 25.45 21.13 -36.63
N MET A 48 25.93 20.27 -35.72
CA MET A 48 25.57 18.85 -35.75
C MET A 48 24.13 18.56 -35.29
N LEU A 49 23.53 19.39 -34.43
CA LEU A 49 22.11 19.24 -34.06
C LEU A 49 21.14 19.61 -35.19
N ARG A 50 21.54 20.50 -36.11
CA ARG A 50 20.69 20.87 -37.27
C ARG A 50 20.65 19.80 -38.36
N LEU A 51 21.65 18.91 -38.44
CA LEU A 51 21.71 17.84 -39.44
C LEU A 51 20.97 16.55 -39.05
N ARG A 52 20.25 16.53 -37.93
CA ARG A 52 19.42 15.38 -37.47
C ARG A 52 17.93 15.73 -37.28
N SER A 53 17.48 16.86 -37.82
CA SER A 53 16.11 17.36 -37.61
C SER A 53 15.17 17.10 -38.79
N ASP A 54 15.59 16.34 -39.81
CA ASP A 54 14.80 16.04 -41.01
C ASP A 54 14.29 14.58 -41.06
N ASP A 55 14.25 13.88 -39.92
CA ASP A 55 13.40 12.69 -39.83
C ASP A 55 11.95 13.18 -39.72
N PRO A 56 11.06 12.86 -40.68
CA PRO A 56 9.66 13.21 -40.55
C PRO A 56 9.15 12.57 -39.27
N ILE A 57 8.64 13.41 -38.35
CA ILE A 57 7.83 12.97 -37.23
C ILE A 57 6.69 12.17 -37.84
N GLY A 58 6.83 10.84 -37.83
CA GLY A 58 5.78 9.94 -38.28
C GLY A 58 4.49 10.30 -37.56
N PRO A 59 3.32 10.13 -38.21
CA PRO A 59 2.05 10.54 -37.63
C PRO A 59 1.95 9.99 -36.22
N VAL A 60 1.88 10.91 -35.24
CA VAL A 60 1.61 10.56 -33.84
C VAL A 60 0.37 9.69 -33.88
N PRO A 61 0.41 8.43 -33.38
CA PRO A 61 -0.71 7.51 -33.51
C PRO A 61 -1.93 8.20 -32.93
N ALA A 62 -2.90 8.50 -33.79
CA ALA A 62 -4.11 9.21 -33.41
C ALA A 62 -4.70 8.50 -32.19
N GLN A 63 -4.76 9.19 -31.06
CA GLN A 63 -5.38 8.64 -29.86
C GLN A 63 -6.81 8.25 -30.23
N ARG A 64 -7.07 6.94 -30.38
CA ARG A 64 -8.40 6.43 -30.69
C ARG A 64 -9.33 6.91 -29.58
N LYS A 65 -10.18 7.90 -29.89
CA LYS A 65 -11.27 8.32 -29.02
C LYS A 65 -12.16 7.10 -28.79
N LYS A 66 -12.37 6.73 -27.53
CA LYS A 66 -13.30 5.65 -27.17
C LYS A 66 -14.70 6.07 -27.60
N ASP A 67 -15.40 5.20 -28.31
CA ASP A 67 -16.81 5.37 -28.66
C ASP A 67 -17.69 5.35 -27.40
N GLU A 68 -18.98 5.69 -27.54
CA GLU A 68 -19.93 5.72 -26.43
C GLU A 68 -20.21 4.32 -25.87
N GLU A 69 -20.21 3.31 -26.71
CA GLU A 69 -20.42 1.91 -26.33
C GLU A 69 -19.30 1.41 -25.40
N GLN A 70 -18.03 1.59 -25.76
CA GLN A 70 -16.88 1.27 -24.92
C GLN A 70 -16.88 2.03 -23.59
N ARG A 71 -17.40 3.27 -23.58
CA ARG A 71 -17.56 4.05 -22.36
C ARG A 71 -18.67 3.49 -21.47
N GLY A 72 -19.81 3.12 -22.06
CA GLY A 72 -20.94 2.48 -21.37
C GLY A 72 -20.54 1.14 -20.74
N GLU A 73 -19.86 0.28 -21.49
CA GLU A 73 -19.36 -0.99 -20.97
C GLU A 73 -18.38 -0.81 -19.81
N LYS A 74 -17.43 0.14 -19.93
CA LYS A 74 -16.50 0.44 -18.84
C LYS A 74 -17.26 0.87 -17.59
N HIS A 75 -18.29 1.71 -17.74
CA HIS A 75 -19.10 2.14 -16.60
C HIS A 75 -19.82 0.94 -15.97
N SER A 76 -20.42 0.07 -16.78
CA SER A 76 -21.07 -1.16 -16.32
C SER A 76 -20.13 -2.05 -15.51
N ARG A 77 -18.93 -2.35 -16.03
CA ARG A 77 -17.91 -3.15 -15.31
C ARG A 77 -17.50 -2.52 -13.97
N VAL A 78 -17.38 -1.19 -13.92
CA VAL A 78 -17.10 -0.48 -12.67
C VAL A 78 -18.26 -0.60 -11.68
N GLN A 79 -19.51 -0.49 -12.12
CA GLN A 79 -20.67 -0.66 -11.25
C GLN A 79 -20.79 -2.10 -10.72
N HIS A 80 -20.59 -3.10 -11.58
CA HIS A 80 -20.53 -4.51 -11.20
C HIS A 80 -19.48 -4.78 -10.12
N ALA A 81 -18.27 -4.24 -10.31
CA ALA A 81 -17.18 -4.35 -9.34
C ALA A 81 -17.57 -3.72 -8.00
N LYS A 82 -18.10 -2.48 -8.02
CA LYS A 82 -18.55 -1.78 -6.81
C LYS A 82 -19.66 -2.54 -6.08
N ALA A 83 -20.64 -3.07 -6.81
CA ALA A 83 -21.72 -3.87 -6.24
C ALA A 83 -21.18 -5.14 -5.55
N THR A 84 -20.22 -5.82 -6.18
CA THR A 84 -19.57 -7.00 -5.60
C THR A 84 -18.77 -6.65 -4.33
N ILE A 85 -18.01 -5.55 -4.36
CA ILE A 85 -17.25 -5.07 -3.20
C ILE A 85 -18.19 -4.70 -2.04
N ALA A 86 -19.29 -4.01 -2.32
CA ALA A 86 -20.27 -3.63 -1.31
C ALA A 86 -20.88 -4.86 -0.61
N LYS A 87 -21.14 -5.94 -1.36
CA LYS A 87 -21.67 -7.19 -0.81
C LYS A 87 -20.64 -7.99 0.00
N LEU A 88 -19.40 -8.09 -0.50
CA LEU A 88 -18.40 -9.02 0.05
C LEU A 88 -17.38 -8.38 0.99
N GLY A 89 -17.23 -7.06 0.95
CA GLY A 89 -16.16 -6.34 1.65
C GLY A 89 -16.13 -6.56 3.16
N GLY A 90 -17.29 -6.83 3.77
CA GLY A 90 -17.45 -7.17 5.19
C GLY A 90 -18.00 -8.57 5.44
N SER A 91 -18.06 -9.44 4.44
CA SER A 91 -18.77 -10.72 4.53
C SER A 91 -17.93 -11.87 5.09
N LEU A 92 -16.71 -11.63 5.57
CA LEU A 92 -15.84 -12.71 6.06
C LEU A 92 -16.33 -13.25 7.41
N LYS A 93 -16.04 -14.53 7.69
CA LYS A 93 -16.28 -15.14 9.01
C LYS A 93 -15.57 -14.34 10.12
N PRO A 94 -16.16 -14.29 11.33
CA PRO A 94 -15.49 -13.75 12.50
C PRO A 94 -14.09 -14.35 12.69
N GLY A 95 -13.14 -13.55 13.16
CA GLY A 95 -11.76 -13.97 13.39
C GLY A 95 -10.85 -13.94 12.15
N LEU A 96 -11.40 -14.12 10.93
CA LEU A 96 -10.58 -14.04 9.71
C LEU A 96 -9.98 -12.64 9.50
N TYR A 97 -10.71 -11.58 9.83
CA TYR A 97 -10.17 -10.22 9.71
C TYR A 97 -8.91 -10.04 10.57
N GLY A 98 -8.98 -10.38 11.86
CA GLY A 98 -7.82 -10.34 12.75
C GLY A 98 -6.70 -11.30 12.30
N HIS A 99 -7.06 -12.44 11.70
CA HIS A 99 -6.09 -13.35 11.11
C HIS A 99 -5.36 -12.77 9.91
N ILE A 100 -6.04 -12.01 9.05
CA ILE A 100 -5.47 -11.45 7.82
C ILE A 100 -4.63 -10.20 8.14
N PHE A 101 -5.08 -9.35 9.06
CA PHE A 101 -4.54 -8.01 9.25
C PHE A 101 -3.72 -7.84 10.55
N ASP A 102 -4.05 -8.59 11.61
CA ASP A 102 -3.50 -8.39 12.96
C ASP A 102 -2.67 -9.58 13.47
N ALA A 103 -2.41 -10.59 12.62
CA ALA A 103 -1.68 -11.80 12.95
C ALA A 103 -2.32 -12.66 14.07
N ARG A 104 -3.64 -12.58 14.24
CA ARG A 104 -4.35 -13.36 15.27
C ARG A 104 -4.75 -14.75 14.77
N PRO A 105 -4.92 -15.76 15.63
CA PRO A 105 -5.52 -17.04 15.22
C PRO A 105 -6.97 -16.86 14.73
N VAL A 106 -7.41 -17.71 13.78
CA VAL A 106 -8.80 -17.66 13.26
C VAL A 106 -9.83 -17.92 14.36
N GLY A 107 -9.50 -18.78 15.34
CA GLY A 107 -10.36 -19.06 16.49
C GLY A 107 -10.49 -17.92 17.50
N GLY A 108 -9.81 -16.80 17.28
CA GLY A 108 -9.72 -15.68 18.23
C GLY A 108 -8.54 -15.83 19.20
N GLY A 109 -8.44 -14.87 20.12
CA GLY A 109 -7.32 -14.74 21.07
C GLY A 109 -6.19 -13.83 20.58
N ASP A 110 -5.14 -13.76 21.39
CA ASP A 110 -3.97 -12.94 21.14
C ASP A 110 -2.95 -13.64 20.23
N LEU A 111 -2.03 -12.86 19.66
CA LEU A 111 -0.90 -13.37 18.90
C LEU A 111 0.05 -14.16 19.84
N ASP A 112 0.32 -15.42 19.50
CA ASP A 112 1.31 -16.24 20.19
C ASP A 112 2.73 -15.96 19.66
N PRO A 113 3.68 -15.45 20.48
CA PRO A 113 5.04 -15.18 20.05
C PRO A 113 5.89 -16.42 19.72
N ALA A 114 5.49 -17.60 20.21
CA ALA A 114 6.16 -18.87 19.94
C ALA A 114 5.57 -19.57 18.70
N ALA A 115 4.32 -19.27 18.34
CA ALA A 115 3.61 -19.83 17.20
C ALA A 115 2.92 -18.72 16.37
N PRO A 116 3.67 -17.85 15.68
CA PRO A 116 3.09 -16.78 14.88
C PRO A 116 2.15 -17.35 13.82
N SER A 117 0.95 -16.78 13.71
CA SER A 117 -0.08 -17.24 12.78
C SER A 117 -0.72 -16.08 12.03
N GLY A 118 -1.29 -16.36 10.86
CA GLY A 118 -1.94 -15.35 10.03
C GLY A 118 -0.98 -14.34 9.40
N LEU A 119 -1.48 -13.11 9.29
CA LEU A 119 -0.94 -11.96 8.59
C LEU A 119 -0.73 -12.19 7.08
N HIS A 120 -1.59 -11.57 6.28
CA HIS A 120 -1.58 -11.68 4.82
C HIS A 120 -1.79 -10.32 4.14
N ALA A 121 -2.03 -9.26 4.89
CA ALA A 121 -2.19 -7.92 4.36
C ALA A 121 -1.75 -6.86 5.37
N TYR A 122 -1.54 -5.66 4.87
CA TYR A 122 -1.24 -4.49 5.70
C TYR A 122 -2.54 -3.85 6.19
N THR A 123 -2.46 -3.26 7.38
CA THR A 123 -3.52 -2.43 7.94
C THR A 123 -3.12 -0.98 7.69
N HIS A 124 -3.87 -0.30 6.82
CA HIS A 124 -3.57 1.08 6.40
C HIS A 124 -2.13 1.27 5.87
N GLY A 125 -1.63 0.29 5.11
CA GLY A 125 -0.30 0.33 4.50
C GLY A 125 0.87 0.03 5.44
N ALA A 126 0.60 -0.30 6.71
CA ALA A 126 1.60 -0.65 7.71
C ALA A 126 1.36 -2.05 8.30
N LEU A 127 2.40 -2.61 8.92
CA LEU A 127 2.27 -3.79 9.75
C LEU A 127 1.71 -3.40 11.12
N PRO A 128 0.92 -4.25 11.78
CA PRO A 128 0.52 -4.01 13.16
C PRO A 128 1.76 -3.95 14.07
N GLY A 129 1.76 -3.09 15.09
CA GLY A 129 2.92 -2.89 15.97
C GLY A 129 3.37 -4.14 16.76
N THR A 130 2.51 -5.15 16.83
CA THR A 130 2.79 -6.48 17.40
C THR A 130 3.62 -7.38 16.48
N VAL A 131 3.90 -6.94 15.25
CA VAL A 131 4.63 -7.70 14.23
C VAL A 131 5.91 -6.98 13.83
N VAL A 132 7.00 -7.74 13.75
CA VAL A 132 8.30 -7.26 13.26
C VAL A 132 8.65 -8.01 11.98
N ALA A 133 8.88 -7.27 10.90
CA ALA A 133 9.42 -7.82 9.66
C ALA A 133 10.88 -8.25 9.86
N VAL A 134 11.18 -9.49 9.47
CA VAL A 134 12.53 -10.08 9.51
C VAL A 134 13.15 -10.08 8.11
N GLY A 135 12.32 -10.26 7.07
CA GLY A 135 12.76 -10.26 5.69
C GLY A 135 11.60 -10.04 4.73
N ARG A 136 11.90 -9.53 3.53
CA ARG A 136 10.91 -9.33 2.47
C ARG A 136 11.50 -9.74 1.12
N GLN A 137 10.75 -10.52 0.36
CA GLN A 137 11.08 -10.88 -1.01
C GLN A 137 10.02 -10.30 -1.95
N GLY A 138 10.42 -9.35 -2.80
CA GLY A 138 9.54 -8.59 -3.68
C GLY A 138 9.27 -7.15 -3.19
N SER A 139 8.32 -6.48 -3.84
CA SER A 139 7.97 -5.09 -3.55
C SER A 139 6.68 -4.98 -2.73
N ALA A 140 6.68 -4.10 -1.73
CA ALA A 140 5.49 -3.79 -0.94
C ALA A 140 4.34 -3.17 -1.78
N GLY A 141 4.66 -2.62 -2.96
CA GLY A 141 3.66 -2.13 -3.92
C GLY A 141 2.98 -3.22 -4.75
N GLY A 142 3.42 -4.48 -4.63
CA GLY A 142 2.86 -5.65 -5.30
C GLY A 142 2.61 -6.81 -4.33
N ILE A 143 2.08 -7.92 -4.84
CA ILE A 143 2.02 -9.17 -4.06
C ILE A 143 3.45 -9.66 -3.85
N HIS A 144 3.79 -10.00 -2.61
CA HIS A 144 5.16 -10.35 -2.22
C HIS A 144 5.17 -11.27 -1.00
N SER A 145 6.35 -11.79 -0.66
CA SER A 145 6.52 -12.61 0.55
C SER A 145 7.17 -11.80 1.67
N LEU A 146 6.64 -11.94 2.88
CA LEU A 146 7.14 -11.32 4.10
C LEU A 146 7.45 -12.41 5.13
N ARG A 147 8.71 -12.46 5.57
CA ARG A 147 9.10 -13.18 6.79
C ARG A 147 8.96 -12.25 7.97
N TRP A 148 8.22 -12.66 8.99
CA TRP A 148 7.94 -11.84 10.16
C TRP A 148 7.91 -12.66 11.45
N ARG A 149 7.94 -11.98 12.59
CA ARG A 149 7.77 -12.56 13.93
C ARG A 149 6.93 -11.64 14.81
N ALA A 150 6.37 -12.17 15.89
CA ALA A 150 5.77 -11.32 16.92
C ALA A 150 6.84 -10.45 17.58
N ALA A 151 6.47 -9.22 17.98
CA ALA A 151 7.34 -8.36 18.78
C ALA A 151 7.72 -9.07 20.09
N GLY A 152 9.02 -9.13 20.40
CA GLY A 152 9.53 -9.89 21.56
C GLY A 152 9.57 -11.42 21.38
N GLY A 153 9.03 -11.96 20.29
CA GLY A 153 9.07 -13.39 19.97
C GLY A 153 10.34 -13.82 19.22
N GLY A 154 10.65 -15.11 19.28
CA GLY A 154 11.78 -15.71 18.55
C GLY A 154 11.36 -16.46 17.27
N ALA A 155 10.13 -17.00 17.23
CA ALA A 155 9.64 -17.78 16.11
C ALA A 155 9.26 -16.88 14.93
N THR A 156 9.54 -17.34 13.71
CA THR A 156 9.23 -16.62 12.47
C THR A 156 8.20 -17.35 11.62
N LYS A 157 7.44 -16.59 10.84
CA LYS A 157 6.50 -17.10 9.84
C LYS A 157 6.74 -16.39 8.51
N ASP A 158 6.63 -17.16 7.42
CA ASP A 158 6.55 -16.63 6.07
C ASP A 158 5.07 -16.47 5.66
N SER A 159 4.75 -15.31 5.09
CA SER A 159 3.41 -14.94 4.64
C SER A 159 3.43 -14.32 3.25
N THR A 160 2.48 -14.71 2.40
CA THR A 160 2.17 -13.98 1.17
C THR A 160 1.33 -12.75 1.53
N MET A 161 1.82 -11.57 1.16
CA MET A 161 1.24 -10.28 1.49
C MET A 161 0.57 -9.63 0.26
N PHE A 162 -0.61 -9.05 0.48
CA PHE A 162 -1.21 -8.10 -0.46
C PHE A 162 -0.43 -6.78 -0.50
N PRO A 163 -0.52 -6.01 -1.61
CA PRO A 163 0.12 -4.69 -1.71
C PRO A 163 -0.31 -3.72 -0.61
N THR A 164 0.61 -2.84 -0.17
CA THR A 164 0.33 -1.84 0.90
C THR A 164 -0.73 -0.82 0.54
N TRP A 165 -0.89 -0.51 -0.75
CA TRP A 165 -1.91 0.43 -1.23
C TRP A 165 -3.31 -0.17 -1.25
N MET A 166 -3.45 -1.49 -1.16
CA MET A 166 -4.74 -2.16 -1.32
C MET A 166 -5.58 -2.00 -0.05
N PRO A 167 -6.78 -1.40 -0.14
CA PRO A 167 -7.66 -1.25 1.02
C PRO A 167 -8.10 -2.60 1.59
N ALA A 168 -8.31 -2.68 2.91
CA ALA A 168 -8.73 -3.89 3.59
C ALA A 168 -10.03 -4.49 2.99
N VAL A 169 -10.98 -3.65 2.59
CA VAL A 169 -12.24 -4.06 1.96
C VAL A 169 -12.01 -4.78 0.63
N HIS A 170 -11.02 -4.37 -0.17
CA HIS A 170 -10.67 -5.02 -1.43
C HIS A 170 -10.00 -6.37 -1.18
N VAL A 171 -9.08 -6.45 -0.21
CA VAL A 171 -8.46 -7.70 0.21
C VAL A 171 -9.53 -8.70 0.67
N CYS A 172 -10.45 -8.27 1.54
CA CYS A 172 -11.55 -9.11 2.02
C CYS A 172 -12.44 -9.60 0.88
N THR A 173 -12.78 -8.70 -0.06
CA THR A 173 -13.56 -9.04 -1.25
C THR A 173 -12.87 -10.11 -2.10
N LEU A 174 -11.57 -9.96 -2.38
CA LEU A 174 -10.80 -10.92 -3.18
C LEU A 174 -10.72 -12.30 -2.50
N ILE A 175 -10.54 -12.32 -1.18
CA ILE A 175 -10.54 -13.56 -0.39
C ILE A 175 -11.92 -14.21 -0.44
N ALA A 176 -13.00 -13.46 -0.22
CA ALA A 176 -14.37 -13.96 -0.26
C ALA A 176 -14.78 -14.48 -1.65
N LEU A 177 -14.28 -13.86 -2.72
CA LEU A 177 -14.47 -14.34 -4.10
C LEU A 177 -13.75 -15.67 -4.33
N LYS A 178 -12.47 -15.76 -3.95
CA LYS A 178 -11.65 -16.94 -4.18
C LYS A 178 -12.04 -18.12 -3.27
N TYR A 179 -12.49 -17.84 -2.06
CA TYR A 179 -12.81 -18.83 -1.04
C TYR A 179 -14.22 -18.59 -0.48
N PRO A 180 -15.27 -19.10 -1.14
CA PRO A 180 -16.64 -18.94 -0.65
C PRO A 180 -16.86 -19.44 0.78
N ALA A 181 -16.15 -20.50 1.20
CA ALA A 181 -16.20 -21.03 2.57
C ALA A 181 -15.67 -20.08 3.66
N ALA A 182 -14.96 -19.02 3.28
CA ALA A 182 -14.49 -17.98 4.18
C ALA A 182 -15.57 -16.94 4.50
N ARG A 183 -16.71 -16.96 3.80
CA ARG A 183 -17.84 -16.05 4.03
C ARG A 183 -18.60 -16.44 5.30
N GLY A 184 -18.98 -15.45 6.10
CA GLY A 184 -19.77 -15.61 7.31
C GLY A 184 -21.27 -15.71 7.06
N SER A 185 -21.72 -15.32 5.86
CA SER A 185 -23.10 -15.43 5.42
C SER A 185 -23.16 -15.77 3.94
N ASP A 186 -24.28 -16.34 3.52
CA ASP A 186 -24.62 -16.41 2.10
C ASP A 186 -24.88 -15.00 1.56
N VAL A 187 -24.61 -14.83 0.27
CA VAL A 187 -24.66 -13.52 -0.40
C VAL A 187 -25.61 -13.66 -1.58
N GLU A 188 -26.68 -12.89 -1.56
CA GLU A 188 -27.70 -12.96 -2.59
C GLU A 188 -27.34 -12.18 -3.85
N GLY A 189 -27.79 -12.71 -4.99
CA GLY A 189 -27.64 -12.11 -6.31
C GLY A 189 -26.27 -12.31 -6.96
N PRO A 190 -26.06 -11.68 -8.13
CA PRO A 190 -24.85 -11.91 -8.91
C PRO A 190 -23.60 -11.33 -8.24
N LEU A 191 -22.49 -12.03 -8.44
CA LEU A 191 -21.13 -11.60 -8.09
C LEU A 191 -20.31 -11.54 -9.38
N TYR A 192 -19.61 -10.43 -9.60
CA TYR A 192 -18.89 -10.17 -10.84
C TYR A 192 -17.38 -10.29 -10.60
N ALA A 193 -16.89 -11.51 -10.49
CA ALA A 193 -15.53 -11.79 -10.03
C ALA A 193 -14.45 -11.15 -10.93
N GLU A 194 -14.55 -11.31 -12.25
CA GLU A 194 -13.55 -10.78 -13.19
C GLU A 194 -13.56 -9.26 -13.27
N ASP A 195 -14.74 -8.63 -13.31
CA ASP A 195 -14.88 -7.17 -13.27
C ASP A 195 -14.28 -6.60 -11.98
N THR A 196 -14.55 -7.28 -10.84
CA THR A 196 -14.04 -6.88 -9.53
C THR A 196 -12.53 -7.00 -9.44
N LYS A 197 -11.97 -8.12 -9.89
CA LYS A 197 -10.52 -8.35 -9.92
C LYS A 197 -9.82 -7.31 -10.79
N THR A 198 -10.36 -7.07 -11.99
CA THR A 198 -9.86 -6.07 -12.94
C THR A 198 -9.91 -4.67 -12.33
N TYR A 199 -11.04 -4.29 -11.73
CA TYR A 199 -11.22 -3.01 -11.06
C TYR A 199 -10.20 -2.79 -9.93
N ILE A 200 -10.03 -3.78 -9.06
CA ILE A 200 -9.09 -3.69 -7.93
C ILE A 200 -7.64 -3.60 -8.44
N GLN A 201 -7.26 -4.39 -9.46
CA GLN A 201 -5.92 -4.35 -10.05
C GLN A 201 -5.61 -3.01 -10.73
N HIS A 202 -6.55 -2.44 -11.49
CA HIS A 202 -6.35 -1.13 -12.13
C HIS A 202 -6.47 0.07 -11.19
N GLY A 203 -6.99 -0.11 -9.97
CA GLY A 203 -6.90 0.91 -8.91
C GLY A 203 -5.45 1.34 -8.62
N GLN A 204 -4.48 0.46 -8.88
CA GLN A 204 -3.04 0.74 -8.81
C GLN A 204 -2.60 1.83 -9.79
N ASP A 205 -3.18 1.89 -11.00
CA ASP A 205 -2.89 2.92 -11.99
C ASP A 205 -3.45 4.27 -11.58
N ILE A 206 -4.59 4.30 -10.89
CA ILE A 206 -5.22 5.54 -10.42
C ILE A 206 -4.39 6.14 -9.28
N TYR A 207 -3.98 5.35 -8.30
CA TYR A 207 -3.18 5.87 -7.18
C TYR A 207 -1.77 6.29 -7.63
N SER A 208 -1.12 5.51 -8.49
CA SER A 208 0.21 5.85 -9.03
C SER A 208 0.19 7.05 -9.99
N ARG A 209 -0.91 7.29 -10.71
CA ARG A 209 -1.12 8.50 -11.50
C ARG A 209 -1.42 9.71 -10.62
N ILE A 210 -2.30 9.58 -9.61
CA ILE A 210 -2.60 10.67 -8.66
C ILE A 210 -1.35 11.13 -7.89
N THR A 211 -0.40 10.24 -7.59
CA THR A 211 0.87 10.65 -6.96
C THR A 211 1.89 11.26 -7.94
N LYS A 212 1.69 11.13 -9.26
CA LYS A 212 2.60 11.66 -10.30
C LYS A 212 2.09 12.92 -10.99
N SER A 213 0.78 13.12 -11.04
CA SER A 213 0.16 14.39 -11.42
C SER A 213 -0.23 15.10 -10.14
N GLY A 214 0.48 16.17 -9.79
CA GLY A 214 0.07 17.15 -8.78
C GLY A 214 -1.21 17.91 -9.20
N ASP A 215 -2.24 17.19 -9.60
CA ASP A 215 -3.52 17.70 -10.04
C ASP A 215 -4.57 17.45 -8.97
N THR A 216 -4.88 18.55 -8.29
CA THR A 216 -6.13 18.90 -7.62
C THR A 216 -7.36 18.20 -8.21
N VAL A 217 -8.18 17.58 -7.37
CA VAL A 217 -9.63 17.50 -7.61
C VAL A 217 -10.37 17.72 -6.28
N TYR A 218 -11.17 18.78 -6.27
CA TYR A 218 -11.98 19.35 -5.18
C TYR A 218 -13.15 18.46 -4.71
N PRO A 219 -13.78 18.78 -3.54
CA PRO A 219 -14.89 18.01 -2.98
C PRO A 219 -16.24 18.30 -3.67
N GLN A 220 -17.20 17.41 -3.41
CA GLN A 220 -18.60 17.79 -3.24
C GLN A 220 -19.05 17.35 -1.85
#